data_AF-A0A956M4A3-F1
#
_entry.id   AF-A0A956M4A3-F1
#
_cell.length_a   1.000
_cell.length_b   1.000
_cell.length_c   1.000
_cell.angle_alpha   90.00
_cell.angle_beta   90.00
_cell.angle_gamma   90.00
#
_symmetry.space_group_name_H-M   'P 1'
#
loop_
_entity.id
_entity.type
_entity.pdbx_description
1 polymer ?
#
loop_
_entity_poly.entity_id
_entity_poly.type
_entity_poly.pdbx_seq_one_letter_code
_entity_poly.pdbx_strand_id
1 'polypeptide(L)'
;PAIFCWTLASDMVPHPDLESRYIEILKSCDPTRPSLNSTGGVGSEQAIVTSTVIESDITGSSGLKMLGPYAYTPPVYWYTDKRLGGAYGFNSETCPGANVPPIDSLRKMLSEENLWPMNSAWDFHGGRNAFATLDRIVEAIAKRYGTAESAEDFAFKAQVLNYELMRPMFEAFQINHPRATGIIQWMLNAAWPKTSWQLYDQYLRPNGAFYGAKKGCTPQKLAYNYGDGDVYFVDEYAQNNTPKIAWIRQYDTASQLLLEETVRIKPKSGTTRVFRLKRPNKLIFLDLRLLDADCDELHHNFYWLAPTPDVLNYGAKFDDWAFYTPTKSYANFHDLNKMPKTSLDVDAEMSAGEHDIEMSVEITNHSEILAFFNEFIVIDPSSDTHVLPSNWSDNYISLLPGESRKVRVSFPRHAIGRVDPIIALNGWNLD
;
A
#
# COMPACT_ATOMS: atom_id res chain seq x y z
N PRO A 1 -23.12 16.00 -3.05
CA PRO A 1 -21.96 16.53 -3.84
C PRO A 1 -20.83 15.52 -4.03
N ALA A 2 -20.59 14.57 -3.09
CA ALA A 2 -19.51 13.59 -3.17
C ALA A 2 -19.58 12.64 -4.38
N ILE A 3 -20.78 12.33 -4.88
CA ILE A 3 -20.97 11.60 -6.14
C ILE A 3 -20.41 12.47 -7.26
N PHE A 4 -19.49 11.94 -8.05
CA PHE A 4 -18.87 12.66 -9.17
C PHE A 4 -19.13 12.02 -10.53
N CYS A 5 -19.59 10.77 -10.58
CA CYS A 5 -19.94 10.05 -11.81
C CYS A 5 -20.94 8.92 -11.50
N TRP A 6 -21.75 8.56 -12.49
CA TRP A 6 -22.61 7.37 -12.48
C TRP A 6 -22.04 6.30 -13.42
N THR A 7 -21.62 5.15 -12.91
CA THR A 7 -21.23 4.00 -13.74
C THR A 7 -22.46 3.16 -14.05
N LEU A 8 -22.79 3.00 -15.34
CA LEU A 8 -23.98 2.29 -15.82
C LEU A 8 -23.81 0.77 -15.76
N ALA A 9 -22.57 0.30 -15.84
CA ALA A 9 -22.19 -1.09 -15.68
C ALA A 9 -20.74 -1.18 -15.15
N SER A 10 -20.30 -2.41 -14.86
CA SER A 10 -18.93 -2.71 -14.40
C SER A 10 -18.13 -3.34 -15.54
N ASP A 11 -18.02 -4.66 -15.55
CA ASP A 11 -17.17 -5.44 -16.44
C ASP A 11 -17.60 -5.22 -17.90
N MET A 12 -18.91 -5.28 -18.15
CA MET A 12 -19.54 -5.19 -19.48
C MET A 12 -20.08 -3.79 -19.77
N VAL A 13 -20.45 -3.53 -21.03
CA VAL A 13 -21.36 -2.42 -21.38
C VAL A 13 -22.83 -2.86 -21.31
N PRO A 14 -23.77 -1.97 -20.95
CA PRO A 14 -25.19 -2.29 -21.02
C PRO A 14 -25.63 -2.52 -22.47
N HIS A 15 -26.67 -3.32 -22.67
CA HIS A 15 -27.33 -3.40 -23.98
C HIS A 15 -27.80 -2.00 -24.43
N PRO A 16 -27.73 -1.63 -25.72
CA PRO A 16 -28.04 -0.27 -26.20
C PRO A 16 -29.41 0.27 -25.73
N ASP A 17 -30.45 -0.56 -25.75
CA ASP A 17 -31.79 -0.16 -25.26
C ASP A 17 -31.79 0.20 -23.76
N LEU A 18 -31.00 -0.51 -22.95
CA LEU A 18 -30.89 -0.26 -21.52
C LEU A 18 -30.05 1.00 -21.25
N GLU A 19 -28.93 1.15 -21.95
CA GLU A 19 -28.08 2.33 -21.84
C GLU A 19 -28.83 3.61 -22.24
N SER A 20 -29.60 3.58 -23.33
CA SER A 20 -30.45 4.70 -23.75
C SER A 20 -31.41 5.14 -22.64
N ARG A 21 -32.05 4.17 -21.98
CA ARG A 21 -32.97 4.43 -20.86
C ARG A 21 -32.25 5.01 -19.65
N TYR A 22 -31.06 4.51 -19.30
CA TYR A 22 -30.27 5.09 -18.22
C TYR A 22 -29.87 6.54 -18.51
N ILE A 23 -29.44 6.83 -19.74
CA ILE A 23 -29.09 8.20 -20.16
C ILE A 23 -30.31 9.12 -20.07
N GLU A 24 -31.48 8.67 -20.50
CA GLU A 24 -32.72 9.45 -20.40
C GLU A 24 -33.11 9.73 -18.95
N ILE A 25 -33.02 8.71 -18.07
CA ILE A 25 -33.27 8.88 -16.64
C ILE A 25 -32.30 9.90 -16.04
N LEU A 26 -30.99 9.78 -16.29
CA LEU A 26 -29.98 10.69 -15.75
C LEU A 26 -30.14 12.12 -16.26
N LYS A 27 -30.53 12.32 -17.53
CA LYS A 27 -30.89 13.65 -18.05
C LYS A 27 -32.02 14.31 -17.27
N SER A 28 -32.96 13.51 -16.74
CA SER A 28 -34.09 14.04 -15.98
C SER A 28 -33.79 14.20 -14.48
N CYS A 29 -33.06 13.26 -13.87
CA CYS A 29 -32.86 13.20 -12.43
C CYS A 29 -31.53 13.82 -11.95
N ASP A 30 -30.48 13.77 -12.76
CA ASP A 30 -29.15 14.30 -12.40
C ASP A 30 -28.35 14.78 -13.63
N PRO A 31 -28.79 15.86 -14.29
CA PRO A 31 -28.15 16.34 -15.53
C PRO A 31 -26.76 16.95 -15.30
N THR A 32 -26.29 17.02 -14.04
CA THR A 32 -25.07 17.74 -13.67
C THR A 32 -23.83 16.85 -13.61
N ARG A 33 -24.01 15.52 -13.55
CA ARG A 33 -22.91 14.55 -13.41
C ARG A 33 -22.73 13.73 -14.68
N PRO A 34 -21.49 13.40 -15.07
CA PRO A 34 -21.23 12.51 -16.18
C PRO A 34 -21.68 11.08 -15.84
N SER A 35 -22.15 10.36 -16.85
CA SER A 35 -22.30 8.91 -16.82
C SER A 35 -21.15 8.23 -17.55
N LEU A 36 -20.77 7.05 -17.08
CA LEU A 36 -19.76 6.19 -17.66
C LEU A 36 -20.40 4.84 -17.98
N ASN A 37 -20.26 4.36 -19.20
CA ASN A 37 -20.95 3.14 -19.62
C ASN A 37 -20.48 1.87 -18.89
N SER A 38 -19.19 1.78 -18.53
CA SER A 38 -18.57 0.58 -17.98
C SER A 38 -17.27 0.91 -17.24
N THR A 39 -16.90 0.11 -16.23
CA THR A 39 -15.56 0.14 -15.60
C THR A 39 -14.54 -0.75 -16.32
N GLY A 40 -14.99 -1.72 -17.13
CA GLY A 40 -14.16 -2.67 -17.88
C GLY A 40 -13.31 -2.01 -18.97
N GLY A 41 -13.94 -1.17 -19.80
CA GLY A 41 -13.27 -0.45 -20.90
C GLY A 41 -12.50 -1.40 -21.82
N VAL A 42 -11.17 -1.30 -21.87
CA VAL A 42 -10.37 -2.40 -22.45
C VAL A 42 -10.38 -3.58 -21.49
N GLY A 43 -11.24 -4.55 -21.77
CA GLY A 43 -11.29 -5.84 -21.08
C GLY A 43 -12.65 -6.17 -20.47
N SER A 44 -13.28 -7.19 -21.07
CA SER A 44 -14.28 -8.16 -20.56
C SER A 44 -15.47 -8.40 -21.51
N GLU A 45 -15.59 -9.65 -21.99
CA GLU A 45 -16.90 -10.30 -22.17
C GLU A 45 -16.82 -11.70 -21.54
N GLN A 46 -17.86 -12.06 -20.78
CA GLN A 46 -18.20 -13.41 -20.32
C GLN A 46 -17.04 -14.21 -19.67
N ALA A 47 -16.78 -13.88 -18.40
CA ALA A 47 -15.95 -14.64 -17.44
C ALA A 47 -14.42 -14.59 -17.64
N ILE A 48 -13.91 -13.75 -18.54
CA ILE A 48 -12.47 -13.61 -18.81
C ILE A 48 -12.16 -12.13 -19.04
N VAL A 49 -11.16 -11.57 -18.34
CA VAL A 49 -10.55 -10.27 -18.69
C VAL A 49 -9.88 -10.46 -20.05
N THR A 50 -10.60 -10.18 -21.13
CA THR A 50 -10.08 -10.37 -22.49
C THR A 50 -9.26 -9.16 -22.93
N SER A 51 -8.40 -9.35 -23.94
CA SER A 51 -7.67 -8.26 -24.61
C SER A 51 -8.53 -7.47 -25.60
N THR A 52 -9.85 -7.66 -25.59
CA THR A 52 -10.78 -7.04 -26.54
C THR A 52 -11.27 -5.72 -25.97
N VAL A 53 -11.23 -4.66 -26.78
CA VAL A 53 -11.76 -3.35 -26.41
C VAL A 53 -13.28 -3.46 -26.31
N ILE A 54 -13.85 -3.14 -25.15
CA ILE A 54 -15.30 -2.99 -24.99
C ILE A 54 -15.65 -1.54 -25.29
N GLU A 55 -16.53 -1.33 -26.26
CA GLU A 55 -17.09 -0.02 -26.58
C GLU A 55 -18.61 -0.11 -26.63
N SER A 56 -19.28 0.90 -26.10
CA SER A 56 -20.72 1.06 -26.27
C SER A 56 -21.03 1.57 -27.67
N ASP A 57 -22.06 1.01 -28.30
CA ASP A 57 -22.63 1.52 -29.56
C ASP A 57 -23.22 2.93 -29.44
N ILE A 58 -23.50 3.40 -28.21
CA ILE A 58 -24.13 4.68 -27.93
C ILE A 58 -23.12 5.73 -27.46
N THR A 59 -22.30 5.38 -26.46
CA THR A 59 -21.38 6.32 -25.80
C THR A 59 -19.91 6.08 -26.12
N GLY A 60 -19.59 5.03 -26.87
CA GLY A 60 -18.22 4.70 -27.28
C GLY A 60 -17.36 4.11 -26.15
N SER A 61 -16.06 4.44 -26.18
CA SER A 61 -15.11 3.96 -25.17
C SER A 61 -15.34 4.59 -23.79
N SER A 62 -15.19 3.79 -22.74
CA SER A 62 -15.21 4.30 -21.35
C SER A 62 -13.94 5.10 -20.99
N GLY A 63 -12.84 4.90 -21.72
CA GLY A 63 -11.52 5.45 -21.38
C GLY A 63 -10.86 4.82 -20.14
N LEU A 64 -11.45 3.74 -19.60
CA LEU A 64 -10.92 2.98 -18.47
C LEU A 64 -10.24 1.68 -18.91
N LYS A 65 -9.56 1.02 -17.97
CA LYS A 65 -9.06 -0.35 -18.12
C LYS A 65 -9.32 -1.19 -16.87
N MET A 66 -9.55 -2.48 -17.09
CA MET A 66 -9.72 -3.52 -16.09
C MET A 66 -8.84 -4.72 -16.47
N LEU A 67 -7.52 -4.54 -16.45
CA LEU A 67 -6.54 -5.51 -16.97
C LEU A 67 -5.76 -6.21 -15.86
N GLY A 68 -6.28 -6.18 -14.64
CA GLY A 68 -5.58 -6.61 -13.43
C GLY A 68 -4.35 -5.77 -13.12
N PRO A 69 -3.41 -6.29 -12.30
CA PRO A 69 -3.47 -7.58 -11.63
C PRO A 69 -4.50 -7.63 -10.48
N TYR A 70 -4.76 -8.85 -9.99
CA TYR A 70 -5.57 -9.16 -8.81
C TYR A 70 -4.90 -10.21 -7.91
N ALA A 71 -3.67 -10.62 -8.24
CA ALA A 71 -2.82 -11.50 -7.45
C ALA A 71 -1.39 -10.92 -7.37
N TYR A 72 -0.52 -11.58 -6.60
CA TYR A 72 0.84 -11.11 -6.33
C TYR A 72 1.57 -10.64 -7.59
N THR A 73 1.98 -9.38 -7.56
CA THR A 73 2.96 -8.80 -8.48
C THR A 73 3.91 -7.90 -7.69
N PRO A 74 5.23 -7.97 -7.92
CA PRO A 74 6.21 -7.16 -7.20
C PRO A 74 6.12 -5.67 -7.55
N PRO A 75 6.68 -4.78 -6.70
CA PRO A 75 6.63 -3.32 -6.89
C PRO A 75 6.97 -2.81 -8.30
N VAL A 76 7.98 -3.42 -8.94
CA VAL A 76 8.47 -3.04 -10.27
C VAL A 76 7.40 -3.14 -11.36
N TYR A 77 6.37 -3.98 -11.17
CA TYR A 77 5.28 -4.17 -12.13
C TYR A 77 4.60 -2.86 -12.53
N TRP A 78 4.26 -2.03 -11.54
CA TRP A 78 3.51 -0.79 -11.75
C TRP A 78 4.26 0.22 -12.63
N TYR A 79 5.59 0.16 -12.62
CA TYR A 79 6.44 1.07 -13.39
C TYR A 79 6.80 0.53 -14.77
N THR A 80 6.94 -0.79 -14.89
CA THR A 80 7.49 -1.43 -16.10
C THR A 80 6.44 -2.01 -17.02
N ASP A 81 5.26 -2.39 -16.50
CA ASP A 81 4.17 -2.84 -17.35
C ASP A 81 3.56 -1.67 -18.15
N LYS A 82 3.35 -1.89 -19.44
CA LYS A 82 2.79 -0.92 -20.40
C LYS A 82 1.64 -1.50 -21.21
N ARG A 83 1.15 -2.68 -20.85
CA ARG A 83 0.16 -3.44 -21.62
C ARG A 83 -1.05 -3.88 -20.81
N LEU A 84 -0.88 -4.09 -19.51
CA LEU A 84 -1.89 -4.57 -18.59
C LEU A 84 -2.18 -3.49 -17.52
N GLY A 85 -1.95 -3.80 -16.25
CA GLY A 85 -2.25 -2.97 -15.09
C GLY A 85 -1.27 -1.86 -14.76
N GLY A 86 -0.12 -1.77 -15.44
CA GLY A 86 0.91 -0.78 -15.13
C GLY A 86 0.41 0.67 -15.17
N ALA A 87 1.17 1.62 -14.64
CA ALA A 87 0.72 3.00 -14.46
C ALA A 87 0.49 3.75 -15.78
N TYR A 88 -0.69 3.63 -16.38
CA TYR A 88 -1.16 4.38 -17.54
C TYR A 88 -2.69 4.29 -17.63
N GLY A 89 -3.32 5.30 -18.25
CA GLY A 89 -4.78 5.42 -18.30
C GLY A 89 -5.39 5.45 -16.90
N PHE A 90 -6.68 5.10 -16.83
CA PHE A 90 -7.40 4.96 -15.57
C PHE A 90 -7.62 3.48 -15.28
N ASN A 91 -6.94 2.94 -14.26
CA ASN A 91 -7.12 1.56 -13.83
C ASN A 91 -8.27 1.48 -12.81
N SER A 92 -9.43 1.02 -13.26
CA SER A 92 -10.70 1.11 -12.52
C SER A 92 -10.81 0.12 -11.37
N GLU A 93 -9.99 -0.92 -11.38
CA GLU A 93 -9.86 -1.89 -10.31
C GLU A 93 -8.59 -2.73 -10.50
N THR A 94 -7.70 -2.68 -9.51
CA THR A 94 -6.50 -3.51 -9.52
C THR A 94 -5.91 -3.59 -8.12
N CYS A 95 -5.10 -4.62 -7.86
CA CYS A 95 -4.34 -4.74 -6.63
C CYS A 95 -3.20 -5.77 -6.78
N PRO A 96 -2.22 -5.76 -5.86
CA PRO A 96 -1.19 -6.79 -5.80
C PRO A 96 -1.65 -8.09 -5.11
N GLY A 97 -2.95 -8.35 -5.00
CA GLY A 97 -3.50 -9.62 -4.51
C GLY A 97 -3.81 -9.70 -3.01
N ALA A 98 -3.34 -10.77 -2.36
CA ALA A 98 -3.69 -11.00 -0.97
C ALA A 98 -3.09 -9.93 -0.04
N ASN A 99 -3.84 -9.53 0.97
CA ASN A 99 -3.44 -8.59 2.00
C ASN A 99 -3.74 -9.22 3.36
N VAL A 100 -2.85 -10.12 3.79
CA VAL A 100 -3.04 -10.91 5.01
C VAL A 100 -3.18 -9.96 6.22
N PRO A 101 -4.22 -10.10 7.05
CA PRO A 101 -4.41 -9.27 8.25
C PRO A 101 -3.27 -9.43 9.29
N PRO A 102 -3.14 -8.47 10.22
CA PRO A 102 -2.31 -8.64 11.41
C PRO A 102 -2.75 -9.85 12.26
N ILE A 103 -1.84 -10.33 13.11
CA ILE A 103 -2.03 -11.57 13.88
C ILE A 103 -3.28 -11.58 14.77
N ASP A 104 -3.65 -10.44 15.37
CA ASP A 104 -4.83 -10.34 16.22
C ASP A 104 -6.13 -10.54 15.44
N SER A 105 -6.20 -10.06 14.19
CA SER A 105 -7.31 -10.35 13.31
C SER A 105 -7.33 -11.82 12.88
N LEU A 106 -6.16 -12.41 12.58
CA LEU A 106 -6.07 -13.83 12.24
C LEU A 106 -6.56 -14.73 13.40
N ARG A 107 -6.25 -14.39 14.65
CA ARG A 107 -6.75 -15.11 15.84
C ARG A 107 -8.26 -15.00 16.04
N LYS A 108 -8.90 -13.95 15.49
CA LYS A 108 -10.37 -13.83 15.45
C LYS A 108 -10.99 -14.63 14.30
N MET A 109 -10.22 -14.88 13.25
CA MET A 109 -10.65 -15.58 12.04
C MET A 109 -10.51 -17.10 12.15
N LEU A 110 -9.43 -17.56 12.79
CA LEU A 110 -9.00 -18.96 12.79
C LEU A 110 -8.99 -19.50 14.22
N SER A 111 -9.32 -20.77 14.39
CA SER A 111 -9.07 -21.47 15.66
C SER A 111 -7.58 -21.66 15.90
N GLU A 112 -7.18 -21.80 17.17
CA GLU A 112 -5.78 -21.94 17.59
C GLU A 112 -5.04 -23.07 16.84
N GLU A 113 -5.70 -24.23 16.69
CA GLU A 113 -5.19 -25.40 15.95
C GLU A 113 -5.03 -25.17 14.43
N ASN A 114 -5.75 -24.19 13.88
CA ASN A 114 -5.72 -23.83 12.46
C ASN A 114 -4.88 -22.58 12.18
N LEU A 115 -4.39 -21.92 13.24
CA LEU A 115 -3.58 -20.71 13.12
C LEU A 115 -2.20 -21.05 12.53
N TRP A 116 -1.60 -22.17 12.92
CA TRP A 116 -0.30 -22.61 12.40
C TRP A 116 -0.09 -24.14 12.50
N PRO A 117 0.51 -24.80 11.49
CA PRO A 117 0.89 -24.27 10.17
C PRO A 117 -0.33 -23.97 9.29
N MET A 118 -0.13 -23.14 8.26
CA MET A 118 -1.19 -22.77 7.31
C MET A 118 -1.83 -24.01 6.67
N ASN A 119 -3.16 -24.03 6.62
CA ASN A 119 -3.95 -25.14 6.11
C ASN A 119 -5.22 -24.62 5.39
N SER A 120 -6.12 -25.53 4.99
CA SER A 120 -7.33 -25.18 4.23
C SER A 120 -8.29 -24.21 4.94
N ALA A 121 -8.19 -24.02 6.26
CA ALA A 121 -8.94 -22.98 6.98
C ALA A 121 -8.54 -21.57 6.51
N TRP A 122 -7.29 -21.35 6.13
CA TRP A 122 -6.85 -20.08 5.55
C TRP A 122 -7.43 -19.87 4.14
N ASP A 123 -7.44 -20.92 3.33
CA ASP A 123 -7.99 -20.90 1.97
C ASP A 123 -9.50 -20.65 1.98
N PHE A 124 -10.21 -21.09 3.02
CA PHE A 124 -11.63 -20.75 3.22
C PHE A 124 -11.86 -19.24 3.28
N HIS A 125 -10.93 -18.49 3.89
CA HIS A 125 -10.94 -17.04 3.97
C HIS A 125 -10.30 -16.34 2.74
N GLY A 126 -9.96 -17.12 1.70
CA GLY A 126 -9.46 -16.64 0.41
C GLY A 126 -10.58 -16.28 -0.58
N GLY A 127 -10.19 -16.12 -1.84
CA GLY A 127 -11.12 -15.97 -2.95
C GLY A 127 -11.61 -17.33 -3.49
N ARG A 128 -12.08 -17.34 -4.73
CA ARG A 128 -12.40 -18.58 -5.46
C ARG A 128 -11.54 -18.71 -6.70
N ASN A 129 -11.60 -19.87 -7.36
CA ASN A 129 -10.89 -20.15 -8.61
C ASN A 129 -9.38 -19.88 -8.45
N ALA A 130 -8.81 -19.04 -9.31
CA ALA A 130 -7.39 -18.65 -9.27
C ALA A 130 -6.94 -17.95 -7.97
N PHE A 131 -7.89 -17.52 -7.14
CA PHE A 131 -7.66 -16.77 -5.90
C PHE A 131 -7.98 -17.59 -4.64
N ALA A 132 -8.18 -18.91 -4.77
CA ALA A 132 -8.58 -19.78 -3.66
C ALA A 132 -7.49 -20.02 -2.61
N THR A 133 -6.22 -19.79 -2.96
CA THR A 133 -5.06 -20.11 -2.11
C THR A 133 -4.17 -18.90 -1.85
N LEU A 134 -3.38 -18.97 -0.78
CA LEU A 134 -2.34 -17.99 -0.45
C LEU A 134 -0.94 -18.35 -0.98
N ASP A 135 -0.84 -19.43 -1.76
CA ASP A 135 0.39 -19.97 -2.35
C ASP A 135 1.38 -18.91 -2.87
N ARG A 136 0.89 -17.94 -3.65
CA ARG A 136 1.71 -16.88 -4.26
C ARG A 136 2.32 -15.93 -3.23
N ILE A 137 1.55 -15.59 -2.19
CA ILE A 137 2.02 -14.69 -1.13
C ILE A 137 2.94 -15.44 -0.18
N VAL A 138 2.63 -16.70 0.14
CA VAL A 138 3.53 -17.57 0.90
C VAL A 138 4.88 -17.72 0.19
N GLU A 139 4.87 -18.01 -1.12
CA GLU A 139 6.09 -18.09 -1.91
C GLU A 139 6.83 -16.74 -1.95
N ALA A 140 6.13 -15.64 -2.22
CA ALA A 140 6.74 -14.31 -2.26
C ALA A 140 7.41 -13.95 -0.92
N ILE A 141 6.74 -14.20 0.22
CA ILE A 141 7.31 -13.99 1.54
C ILE A 141 8.56 -14.86 1.73
N ALA A 142 8.49 -16.16 1.43
CA ALA A 142 9.63 -17.06 1.60
C ALA A 142 10.84 -16.64 0.74
N LYS A 143 10.60 -16.29 -0.53
CA LYS A 143 11.67 -15.89 -1.48
C LYS A 143 12.26 -14.51 -1.16
N ARG A 144 11.45 -13.58 -0.66
CA ARG A 144 11.88 -12.19 -0.36
C ARG A 144 12.40 -12.04 1.06
N TYR A 145 11.63 -12.45 2.06
CA TYR A 145 11.86 -12.16 3.47
C TYR A 145 12.35 -13.35 4.28
N GLY A 146 12.29 -14.56 3.71
CA GLY A 146 12.64 -15.80 4.39
C GLY A 146 11.39 -16.57 4.80
N THR A 147 11.54 -17.89 4.96
CA THR A 147 10.43 -18.77 5.37
C THR A 147 9.95 -18.34 6.75
N ALA A 148 8.63 -18.33 6.94
CA ALA A 148 8.06 -18.01 8.24
C ALA A 148 8.07 -19.24 9.16
N GLU A 149 8.36 -19.04 10.43
CA GLU A 149 8.48 -20.12 11.42
C GLU A 149 7.25 -20.26 12.34
N SER A 150 6.43 -19.21 12.42
CA SER A 150 5.17 -19.17 13.18
C SER A 150 4.11 -18.31 12.47
N ALA A 151 2.88 -18.33 12.99
CA ALA A 151 1.82 -17.44 12.49
C ALA A 151 2.14 -15.96 12.75
N GLU A 152 2.76 -15.64 13.89
CA GLU A 152 3.19 -14.29 14.25
C GLU A 152 4.24 -13.78 13.25
N ASP A 153 5.26 -14.59 12.98
CA ASP A 153 6.32 -14.26 12.03
C ASP A 153 5.77 -14.12 10.60
N PHE A 154 4.89 -15.04 10.18
CA PHE A 154 4.20 -14.93 8.89
C PHE A 154 3.34 -13.67 8.79
N ALA A 155 2.52 -13.39 9.80
CA ALA A 155 1.62 -12.24 9.82
C ALA A 155 2.40 -10.92 9.78
N PHE A 156 3.53 -10.83 10.50
CA PHE A 156 4.38 -9.64 10.51
C PHE A 156 5.12 -9.46 9.18
N LYS A 157 5.76 -10.51 8.64
CA LYS A 157 6.34 -10.50 7.28
C LYS A 157 5.32 -10.13 6.22
N ALA A 158 4.07 -10.55 6.38
CA ALA A 158 2.99 -10.16 5.49
C ALA A 158 2.66 -8.67 5.61
N GLN A 159 2.78 -8.02 6.78
CA GLN A 159 2.58 -6.57 6.87
C GLN A 159 3.68 -5.79 6.14
N VAL A 160 4.93 -6.23 6.26
CA VAL A 160 6.06 -5.67 5.50
C VAL A 160 5.80 -5.78 4.00
N LEU A 161 5.41 -6.98 3.53
CA LEU A 161 5.08 -7.21 2.13
C LEU A 161 3.86 -6.39 1.68
N ASN A 162 2.78 -6.37 2.46
CA ASN A 162 1.57 -5.60 2.15
C ASN A 162 1.87 -4.12 1.95
N TYR A 163 2.69 -3.53 2.82
CA TYR A 163 3.16 -2.15 2.70
C TYR A 163 4.00 -1.96 1.43
N GLU A 164 4.97 -2.84 1.20
CA GLU A 164 5.86 -2.83 0.04
C GLU A 164 5.11 -2.93 -1.28
N LEU A 165 4.05 -3.73 -1.34
CA LEU A 165 3.27 -3.93 -2.55
C LEU A 165 2.29 -2.80 -2.83
N MET A 166 1.70 -2.23 -1.78
CA MET A 166 0.64 -1.22 -1.92
C MET A 166 1.18 0.17 -2.24
N ARG A 167 2.25 0.61 -1.55
CA ARG A 167 2.81 1.96 -1.75
C ARG A 167 3.22 2.25 -3.20
N PRO A 168 4.00 1.38 -3.87
CA PRO A 168 4.52 1.67 -5.21
C PRO A 168 3.43 1.64 -6.29
N MET A 169 2.30 0.99 -6.04
CA MET A 169 1.14 1.02 -6.92
C MET A 169 0.63 2.45 -7.09
N PHE A 170 0.39 3.16 -5.98
CA PHE A 170 -0.05 4.56 -6.02
C PHE A 170 1.06 5.50 -6.49
N GLU A 171 2.29 5.31 -6.00
CA GLU A 171 3.43 6.15 -6.41
C GLU A 171 3.68 6.12 -7.93
N ALA A 172 3.58 4.95 -8.56
CA ALA A 172 3.76 4.83 -10.01
C ALA A 172 2.72 5.63 -10.81
N PHE A 173 1.45 5.63 -10.37
CA PHE A 173 0.38 6.39 -11.04
C PHE A 173 0.58 7.90 -10.89
N GLN A 174 1.00 8.37 -9.72
CA GLN A 174 1.33 9.79 -9.53
C GLN A 174 2.58 10.19 -10.35
N ILE A 175 3.63 9.37 -10.34
CA ILE A 175 4.86 9.63 -11.09
C ILE A 175 4.59 9.73 -12.59
N ASN A 176 3.71 8.87 -13.13
CA ASN A 176 3.45 8.82 -14.56
C ASN A 176 2.29 9.73 -15.01
N HIS A 177 1.74 10.59 -14.15
CA HIS A 177 0.81 11.64 -14.56
C HIS A 177 1.46 12.59 -15.59
N PRO A 178 0.77 12.99 -16.68
CA PRO A 178 -0.64 12.78 -17.00
C PRO A 178 -0.95 11.51 -17.82
N ARG A 179 0.03 10.63 -18.05
CA ARG A 179 -0.23 9.37 -18.80
C ARG A 179 -1.05 8.39 -17.99
N ALA A 180 -0.85 8.34 -16.67
CA ALA A 180 -1.75 7.73 -15.71
C ALA A 180 -2.77 8.78 -15.25
N THR A 181 -4.06 8.45 -15.33
CA THR A 181 -5.17 9.37 -15.04
C THR A 181 -5.98 8.95 -13.81
N GLY A 182 -5.80 7.73 -13.30
CA GLY A 182 -6.38 7.29 -12.03
C GLY A 182 -6.14 5.82 -11.74
N ILE A 183 -6.26 5.45 -10.47
CA ILE A 183 -6.22 4.07 -10.01
C ILE A 183 -7.20 3.88 -8.85
N ILE A 184 -7.89 2.75 -8.85
CA ILE A 184 -8.75 2.32 -7.75
C ILE A 184 -8.24 0.98 -7.22
N GLN A 185 -7.87 0.98 -5.95
CA GLN A 185 -7.41 -0.21 -5.24
C GLN A 185 -8.57 -1.20 -5.06
N TRP A 186 -8.34 -2.45 -5.47
CA TRP A 186 -9.24 -3.58 -5.27
C TRP A 186 -8.84 -4.36 -4.00
N MET A 187 -9.48 -4.17 -2.85
CA MET A 187 -10.55 -3.23 -2.52
C MET A 187 -10.14 -2.39 -1.30
N LEU A 188 -10.95 -1.39 -0.98
CA LEU A 188 -10.79 -0.59 0.23
C LEU A 188 -10.85 -1.46 1.50
N ASN A 189 -11.83 -2.34 1.60
CA ASN A 189 -12.15 -3.05 2.84
C ASN A 189 -12.63 -4.49 2.61
N ALA A 190 -13.10 -5.10 3.70
CA ALA A 190 -13.66 -6.43 3.71
C ALA A 190 -15.11 -6.49 4.17
N ALA A 191 -15.92 -7.26 3.45
CA ALA A 191 -17.32 -7.53 3.80
C ALA A 191 -17.47 -8.63 4.87
N TRP A 192 -16.41 -9.41 5.10
CA TRP A 192 -16.35 -10.54 6.03
C TRP A 192 -14.86 -10.81 6.37
N PRO A 193 -14.50 -11.69 7.32
CA PRO A 193 -13.10 -11.90 7.65
C PRO A 193 -12.45 -12.64 6.48
N LYS A 194 -11.44 -12.04 5.85
CA LYS A 194 -10.77 -12.59 4.66
C LYS A 194 -9.30 -12.20 4.63
N THR A 195 -8.53 -12.82 3.75
CA THR A 195 -7.07 -12.64 3.64
C THR A 195 -6.63 -11.80 2.43
N SER A 196 -7.57 -11.31 1.61
CA SER A 196 -7.27 -10.68 0.32
C SER A 196 -8.06 -9.41 0.04
N TRP A 197 -7.49 -8.54 -0.81
CA TRP A 197 -8.15 -7.37 -1.39
C TRP A 197 -8.76 -6.44 -0.34
N GLN A 198 -7.91 -5.93 0.57
CA GLN A 198 -8.35 -5.08 1.68
C GLN A 198 -7.21 -4.19 2.20
N LEU A 199 -7.51 -2.93 2.51
CA LEU A 199 -6.61 -2.06 3.28
C LEU A 199 -6.84 -2.23 4.78
N TYR A 200 -8.10 -2.40 5.19
CA TYR A 200 -8.47 -2.78 6.55
C TYR A 200 -9.50 -3.91 6.52
N ASP A 201 -9.46 -4.78 7.52
CA ASP A 201 -10.35 -5.93 7.60
C ASP A 201 -11.73 -5.59 8.19
N GLN A 202 -12.58 -6.61 8.35
CA GLN A 202 -13.94 -6.45 8.90
C GLN A 202 -13.94 -5.87 10.32
N TYR A 203 -12.87 -6.08 11.10
CA TYR A 203 -12.75 -5.59 12.47
C TYR A 203 -12.29 -4.12 12.53
N LEU A 204 -12.21 -3.46 11.37
CA LEU A 204 -11.69 -2.10 11.23
C LEU A 204 -10.21 -1.99 11.64
N ARG A 205 -9.43 -3.08 11.51
CA ARG A 205 -7.98 -3.06 11.74
C ARG A 205 -7.25 -2.71 10.45
N PRO A 206 -6.58 -1.54 10.37
CA PRO A 206 -5.69 -1.23 9.26
C PRO A 206 -4.48 -2.16 9.26
N ASN A 207 -4.13 -2.69 8.09
CA ASN A 207 -2.97 -3.55 7.90
C ASN A 207 -1.82 -2.77 7.21
N GLY A 208 -0.69 -3.42 6.94
CA GLY A 208 0.45 -2.80 6.25
C GLY A 208 0.07 -2.19 4.89
N ALA A 209 -0.92 -2.75 4.17
CA ALA A 209 -1.41 -2.20 2.90
C ALA A 209 -2.12 -0.85 3.11
N PHE A 210 -2.90 -0.65 4.18
CA PHE A 210 -3.49 0.66 4.47
C PHE A 210 -2.43 1.74 4.60
N TYR A 211 -1.38 1.49 5.37
CA TYR A 211 -0.32 2.48 5.59
C TYR A 211 0.57 2.64 4.35
N GLY A 212 0.78 1.57 3.58
CA GLY A 212 1.40 1.65 2.25
C GLY A 212 0.59 2.52 1.30
N ALA A 213 -0.73 2.35 1.23
CA ALA A 213 -1.62 3.20 0.44
C ALA A 213 -1.62 4.65 0.94
N LYS A 214 -1.72 4.86 2.26
CA LYS A 214 -1.67 6.19 2.88
C LYS A 214 -0.40 6.95 2.50
N LYS A 215 0.76 6.29 2.56
CA LYS A 215 2.06 6.85 2.14
C LYS A 215 2.10 7.07 0.62
N GLY A 216 1.66 6.08 -0.14
CA GLY A 216 1.60 6.11 -1.60
C GLY A 216 0.66 7.17 -2.18
N CYS A 217 -0.37 7.59 -1.43
CA CYS A 217 -1.33 8.63 -1.82
C CYS A 217 -0.98 10.04 -1.31
N THR A 218 0.12 10.23 -0.57
CA THR A 218 0.51 11.58 -0.14
C THR A 218 0.71 12.51 -1.36
N PRO A 219 0.05 13.68 -1.43
CA PRO A 219 0.06 14.53 -2.64
C PRO A 219 1.41 15.15 -2.98
N GLN A 220 2.25 15.38 -1.97
CA GLN A 220 3.59 15.94 -2.15
C GLN A 220 4.62 15.10 -1.40
N LYS A 221 5.55 14.47 -2.13
CA LYS A 221 6.54 13.56 -1.54
C LYS A 221 7.75 13.32 -2.43
N LEU A 222 8.77 12.70 -1.84
CA LEU A 222 9.80 11.97 -2.58
C LEU A 222 9.40 10.50 -2.70
N ALA A 223 9.62 9.92 -3.89
CA ALA A 223 9.33 8.54 -4.19
C ALA A 223 10.48 7.89 -4.98
N TYR A 224 10.80 6.64 -4.63
CA TYR A 224 11.72 5.80 -5.38
C TYR A 224 10.99 5.10 -6.52
N ASN A 225 11.46 5.26 -7.75
CA ASN A 225 10.88 4.65 -8.92
C ASN A 225 11.52 3.27 -9.18
N TYR A 226 10.77 2.19 -8.95
CA TYR A 226 11.28 0.83 -9.14
C TYR A 226 11.60 0.48 -10.60
N GLY A 227 11.11 1.24 -11.58
CA GLY A 227 11.33 0.99 -13.00
C GLY A 227 12.69 1.45 -13.51
N ASP A 228 13.18 2.61 -13.06
CA ASP A 228 14.47 3.17 -13.47
C ASP A 228 15.50 3.26 -12.32
N GLY A 229 15.06 3.12 -11.08
CA GLY A 229 15.90 3.20 -9.88
C GLY A 229 16.20 4.63 -9.42
N ASP A 230 15.56 5.65 -9.98
CA ASP A 230 15.81 7.04 -9.62
C ASP A 230 14.83 7.56 -8.54
N VAL A 231 15.17 8.67 -7.88
CA VAL A 231 14.29 9.35 -6.93
C VAL A 231 13.58 10.51 -7.62
N TYR A 232 12.26 10.57 -7.42
CA TYR A 232 11.37 11.57 -7.98
C TYR A 232 10.70 12.40 -6.88
N PHE A 233 10.55 13.68 -7.13
CA PHE A 233 9.64 14.56 -6.40
C PHE A 233 8.29 14.57 -7.13
N VAL A 234 7.23 14.26 -6.39
CA VAL A 234 5.84 14.27 -6.82
C VAL A 234 5.15 15.47 -6.15
N ASP A 235 4.45 16.28 -6.94
CA ASP A 235 3.65 17.41 -6.46
C ASP A 235 2.30 17.49 -7.22
N GLU A 236 1.25 17.03 -6.55
CA GLU A 236 -0.13 17.06 -7.06
C GLU A 236 -0.88 18.35 -6.71
N TYR A 237 -0.29 19.26 -5.93
CA TYR A 237 -0.91 20.54 -5.64
C TYR A 237 -0.85 21.48 -6.85
N ALA A 238 -1.96 22.15 -7.14
CA ALA A 238 -1.99 23.20 -8.15
C ALA A 238 -1.13 24.40 -7.70
N GLN A 239 -0.22 24.86 -8.56
CA GLN A 239 0.49 26.13 -8.42
C GLN A 239 1.35 26.29 -7.16
N ASN A 240 1.99 25.23 -6.67
CA ASN A 240 3.02 25.36 -5.64
C ASN A 240 4.38 25.74 -6.27
N ASN A 241 4.87 26.95 -5.98
CA ASN A 241 6.18 27.43 -6.45
C ASN A 241 7.20 27.55 -5.31
N THR A 242 6.86 27.11 -4.10
CA THR A 242 7.74 27.24 -2.94
C THR A 242 8.87 26.23 -3.00
N PRO A 243 10.15 26.67 -3.02
CA PRO A 243 11.29 25.76 -3.06
C PRO A 243 11.21 24.67 -2.00
N LYS A 244 11.67 23.47 -2.37
CA LYS A 244 11.75 22.31 -1.49
C LYS A 244 13.17 21.78 -1.47
N ILE A 245 13.47 20.95 -0.47
CA ILE A 245 14.75 20.29 -0.34
C ILE A 245 14.49 18.79 -0.26
N ALA A 246 15.15 18.02 -1.12
CA ALA A 246 15.25 16.58 -0.96
C ALA A 246 16.50 16.24 -0.16
N TRP A 247 16.33 15.52 0.93
CA TRP A 247 17.42 14.95 1.72
C TRP A 247 17.35 13.43 1.59
N ILE A 248 18.40 12.84 1.03
CA ILE A 248 18.44 11.47 0.54
C ILE A 248 19.58 10.76 1.24
N ARG A 249 19.28 9.71 2.00
CA ARG A 249 20.27 8.95 2.76
C ARG A 249 20.17 7.46 2.49
N GLN A 250 21.31 6.79 2.42
CA GLN A 250 21.37 5.33 2.34
C GLN A 250 22.05 4.76 3.57
N TYR A 251 21.46 3.71 4.14
CA TYR A 251 22.04 2.95 5.24
C TYR A 251 22.16 1.48 4.86
N ASP A 252 23.10 0.75 5.44
CA ASP A 252 23.05 -0.72 5.39
C ASP A 252 22.31 -1.32 6.60
N THR A 253 22.23 -2.65 6.65
CA THR A 253 21.60 -3.40 7.74
C THR A 253 22.34 -3.31 9.07
N ALA A 254 23.56 -2.77 9.09
CA ALA A 254 24.32 -2.44 10.29
C ALA A 254 24.17 -0.96 10.69
N SER A 255 23.22 -0.24 10.06
CA SER A 255 22.92 1.17 10.32
C SER A 255 24.04 2.14 9.92
N GLN A 256 24.98 1.70 9.09
CA GLN A 256 26.05 2.58 8.61
C GLN A 256 25.55 3.46 7.46
N LEU A 257 25.77 4.77 7.56
CA LEU A 257 25.51 5.73 6.49
C LEU A 257 26.45 5.48 5.31
N LEU A 258 25.89 5.18 4.15
CA LEU A 258 26.61 4.90 2.90
C LEU A 258 26.60 6.09 1.92
N LEU A 259 25.54 6.89 1.99
CA LEU A 259 25.30 8.04 1.12
C LEU A 259 24.46 9.06 1.87
N GLU A 260 24.78 10.34 1.70
CA GLU A 260 23.95 11.45 2.11
C GLU A 260 24.03 12.56 1.06
N GLU A 261 22.88 12.95 0.53
CA GLU A 261 22.78 13.93 -0.56
C GLU A 261 21.62 14.89 -0.29
N THR A 262 21.84 16.17 -0.61
CA THR A 262 20.83 17.22 -0.47
C THR A 262 20.64 17.92 -1.81
N VAL A 263 19.41 17.88 -2.34
CA VAL A 263 19.06 18.45 -3.64
C VAL A 263 17.99 19.53 -3.46
N ARG A 264 18.29 20.76 -3.88
CA ARG A 264 17.27 21.82 -3.97
C ARG A 264 16.35 21.55 -5.14
N ILE A 265 15.05 21.48 -4.87
CA ILE A 265 14.01 21.28 -5.85
C ILE A 265 13.41 22.64 -6.19
N LYS A 266 13.38 22.94 -7.48
CA LYS A 266 12.54 24.01 -8.03
C LYS A 266 11.24 23.36 -8.46
N PRO A 267 10.13 23.54 -7.71
CA PRO A 267 8.88 22.88 -8.05
C PRO A 267 8.43 23.25 -9.46
N LYS A 268 7.95 22.23 -10.16
CA LYS A 268 7.13 22.36 -11.35
C LYS A 268 5.94 21.46 -11.10
N SER A 269 4.73 21.91 -11.44
CA SER A 269 3.53 21.08 -11.30
C SER A 269 3.76 19.70 -11.93
N GLY A 270 3.36 18.66 -11.20
CA GLY A 270 3.57 17.26 -11.57
C GLY A 270 4.85 16.68 -10.96
N THR A 271 5.55 15.86 -11.76
CA THR A 271 6.63 15.01 -11.27
C THR A 271 7.98 15.41 -11.85
N THR A 272 9.04 15.43 -11.02
CA THR A 272 10.41 15.77 -11.44
C THR A 272 11.41 14.77 -10.86
N ARG A 273 12.31 14.22 -11.69
CA ARG A 273 13.44 13.43 -11.17
C ARG A 273 14.42 14.35 -10.43
N VAL A 274 14.75 14.02 -9.19
CA VAL A 274 15.63 14.85 -8.34
C VAL A 274 17.00 14.20 -8.11
N PHE A 275 17.10 12.88 -8.18
CA PHE A 275 18.36 12.19 -7.91
C PHE A 275 18.48 10.88 -8.68
N ARG A 276 19.69 10.57 -9.15
CA ARG A 276 20.01 9.28 -9.78
C ARG A 276 20.63 8.35 -8.77
N LEU A 277 19.90 7.31 -8.38
CA LEU A 277 20.42 6.33 -7.42
C LEU A 277 21.29 5.32 -8.16
N LYS A 278 22.47 5.04 -7.64
CA LYS A 278 23.22 3.86 -8.10
C LYS A 278 22.54 2.62 -7.56
N ARG A 279 22.35 1.62 -8.44
CA ARG A 279 21.81 0.32 -8.03
C ARG A 279 22.65 -0.25 -6.88
N PRO A 280 22.04 -0.67 -5.77
CA PRO A 280 22.79 -1.17 -4.63
C PRO A 280 23.41 -2.53 -4.94
N ASN A 281 24.58 -2.80 -4.34
CA ASN A 281 25.29 -4.08 -4.44
C ASN A 281 25.12 -4.96 -3.19
N LYS A 282 24.45 -4.44 -2.15
CA LYS A 282 24.00 -5.11 -0.93
C LYS A 282 22.61 -4.62 -0.55
N LEU A 283 21.96 -5.23 0.44
CA LEU A 283 20.71 -4.68 0.97
C LEU A 283 20.98 -3.29 1.57
N ILE A 284 20.17 -2.32 1.20
CA ILE A 284 20.22 -0.97 1.78
C ILE A 284 18.84 -0.53 2.26
N PHE A 285 18.83 0.40 3.19
CA PHE A 285 17.71 1.27 3.46
C PHE A 285 17.91 2.61 2.75
N LEU A 286 16.86 3.11 2.13
CA LEU A 286 16.81 4.43 1.50
C LEU A 286 15.81 5.30 2.26
N ASP A 287 16.34 6.30 2.93
CA ASP A 287 15.58 7.31 3.66
C ASP A 287 15.46 8.57 2.80
N LEU A 288 14.23 8.96 2.48
CA LEU A 288 13.91 10.13 1.67
C LEU A 288 13.11 11.12 2.52
N ARG A 289 13.67 12.30 2.77
CA ARG A 289 12.99 13.40 3.46
C ARG A 289 12.74 14.56 2.51
N LEU A 290 11.49 15.01 2.47
CA LEU A 290 11.11 16.24 1.81
C LEU A 290 11.02 17.33 2.86
N LEU A 291 11.83 18.38 2.71
CA LEU A 291 11.83 19.54 3.58
C LEU A 291 11.32 20.77 2.83
N ASP A 292 10.80 21.74 3.57
CA ASP A 292 10.56 23.07 3.03
C ASP A 292 11.84 23.92 2.96
N ALA A 293 11.68 25.23 2.73
CA ALA A 293 12.81 26.15 2.60
C ALA A 293 13.48 26.48 3.95
N ASP A 294 12.75 26.31 5.06
CA ASP A 294 13.22 26.52 6.43
C ASP A 294 13.81 25.24 7.04
N CYS A 295 13.87 24.17 6.25
CA CYS A 295 14.35 22.83 6.59
C CYS A 295 13.43 22.04 7.53
N ASP A 296 12.16 22.43 7.64
CA ASP A 296 11.16 21.65 8.36
C ASP A 296 10.72 20.44 7.51
N GLU A 297 10.60 19.27 8.14
CA GLU A 297 10.16 18.05 7.46
C GLU A 297 8.68 18.14 7.08
N LEU A 298 8.40 18.08 5.78
CA LEU A 298 7.05 18.00 5.23
C LEU A 298 6.57 16.57 5.08
N HIS A 299 7.49 15.66 4.75
CA HIS A 299 7.19 14.26 4.50
C HIS A 299 8.47 13.41 4.54
N HIS A 300 8.33 12.14 4.92
CA HIS A 300 9.38 11.14 4.79
C HIS A 300 8.88 9.89 4.08
N ASN A 301 9.77 9.19 3.40
CA ASN A 301 9.49 7.91 2.75
C ASN A 301 10.71 6.99 2.91
N PHE A 302 10.47 5.75 3.32
CA PHE A 302 11.53 4.84 3.74
C PHE A 302 11.44 3.51 2.98
N TYR A 303 12.49 3.14 2.25
CA TYR A 303 12.53 1.93 1.41
C TYR A 303 13.62 0.99 1.87
N TRP A 304 13.44 -0.31 1.61
CA TRP A 304 14.48 -1.32 1.70
C TRP A 304 14.68 -1.89 0.30
N LEU A 305 15.91 -1.79 -0.21
CA LEU A 305 16.23 -2.12 -1.59
C LEU A 305 17.24 -3.25 -1.63
N ALA A 306 16.92 -4.29 -2.39
CA ALA A 306 17.76 -5.46 -2.57
C ALA A 306 18.74 -5.27 -3.74
N PRO A 307 19.93 -5.91 -3.70
CA PRO A 307 20.85 -5.92 -4.82
C PRO A 307 20.32 -6.77 -5.99
N THR A 308 19.63 -7.85 -5.66
CA THR A 308 18.89 -8.70 -6.59
C THR A 308 17.52 -8.07 -6.82
N PRO A 309 17.11 -7.79 -8.07
CA PRO A 309 15.85 -7.12 -8.35
C PRO A 309 14.75 -8.15 -8.57
N ASP A 310 13.52 -7.70 -8.42
CA ASP A 310 12.39 -8.39 -9.01
C ASP A 310 12.48 -8.36 -10.54
N VAL A 311 12.29 -9.51 -11.18
CA VAL A 311 12.22 -9.63 -12.64
C VAL A 311 10.93 -10.34 -13.00
N LEU A 312 10.07 -9.67 -13.76
CA LEU A 312 8.79 -10.20 -14.20
C LEU A 312 8.93 -11.11 -15.42
N ASN A 313 8.12 -12.15 -15.47
CA ASN A 313 7.96 -13.01 -16.64
C ASN A 313 6.77 -12.55 -17.50
N TYR A 314 6.97 -11.47 -18.26
CA TYR A 314 5.96 -10.98 -19.21
C TYR A 314 5.63 -11.97 -20.34
N GLY A 315 6.44 -13.00 -20.54
CA GLY A 315 6.19 -14.06 -21.52
C GLY A 315 5.32 -15.20 -20.99
N ALA A 316 4.92 -15.17 -19.71
CA ALA A 316 4.02 -16.16 -19.13
C ALA A 316 2.69 -16.18 -19.88
N LYS A 317 2.19 -17.39 -20.15
CA LYS A 317 0.88 -17.61 -20.77
C LYS A 317 -0.10 -18.10 -19.71
N PHE A 318 -1.34 -17.66 -19.84
CA PHE A 318 -2.46 -18.05 -18.99
C PHE A 318 -3.50 -18.75 -19.86
N ASP A 319 -4.15 -19.77 -19.30
CA ASP A 319 -5.19 -20.52 -20.01
C ASP A 319 -6.47 -19.69 -20.14
N ASP A 320 -6.84 -18.94 -19.10
CA ASP A 320 -8.03 -18.09 -19.10
C ASP A 320 -7.68 -16.61 -19.36
N TRP A 321 -7.07 -15.93 -18.38
CA TRP A 321 -6.66 -14.52 -18.49
C TRP A 321 -5.46 -14.19 -17.61
N ALA A 322 -4.79 -13.07 -17.92
CA ALA A 322 -3.61 -12.60 -17.21
C ALA A 322 -3.96 -11.81 -15.92
N PHE A 323 -4.42 -12.51 -14.87
CA PHE A 323 -4.77 -11.90 -13.58
C PHE A 323 -3.56 -11.48 -12.72
N TYR A 324 -2.35 -11.82 -13.15
CA TYR A 324 -1.08 -11.32 -12.60
C TYR A 324 0.04 -11.51 -13.62
N THR A 325 1.23 -11.02 -13.31
CA THR A 325 2.45 -11.35 -14.07
C THR A 325 3.40 -12.11 -13.15
N PRO A 326 3.77 -13.36 -13.45
CA PRO A 326 4.61 -14.15 -12.56
C PRO A 326 6.01 -13.56 -12.41
N THR A 327 6.64 -13.81 -11.28
CA THR A 327 7.99 -13.33 -10.97
C THR A 327 9.01 -14.41 -11.33
N LYS A 328 9.98 -14.07 -12.18
CA LYS A 328 11.10 -14.94 -12.57
C LYS A 328 12.25 -14.91 -11.56
N SER A 329 12.49 -13.74 -10.97
CA SER A 329 13.51 -13.50 -9.94
C SER A 329 12.90 -12.61 -8.89
N TYR A 330 13.12 -12.92 -7.61
CA TYR A 330 12.60 -12.15 -6.49
C TYR A 330 13.69 -11.27 -5.91
N ALA A 331 13.33 -10.06 -5.48
CA ALA A 331 14.15 -9.29 -4.57
C ALA A 331 14.45 -10.10 -3.31
N ASN A 332 15.70 -10.08 -2.83
CA ASN A 332 16.12 -10.84 -1.66
C ASN A 332 16.42 -9.88 -0.49
N PHE A 333 15.64 -10.03 0.57
CA PHE A 333 15.71 -9.29 1.82
C PHE A 333 16.02 -10.19 3.03
N HIS A 334 16.56 -11.38 2.84
CA HIS A 334 16.84 -12.33 3.93
C HIS A 334 17.79 -11.75 4.99
N ASP A 335 18.69 -10.84 4.60
CA ASP A 335 19.60 -10.16 5.52
C ASP A 335 18.89 -9.23 6.52
N LEU A 336 17.62 -8.86 6.29
CA LEU A 336 16.81 -8.18 7.31
C LEU A 336 16.67 -9.03 8.58
N ASN A 337 16.60 -10.36 8.47
CA ASN A 337 16.49 -11.25 9.65
C ASN A 337 17.77 -11.31 10.48
N LYS A 338 18.87 -10.72 10.00
CA LYS A 338 20.17 -10.66 10.69
C LYS A 338 20.43 -9.29 11.30
N MET A 339 19.49 -8.37 11.19
CA MET A 339 19.63 -7.05 11.80
C MET A 339 19.85 -7.19 13.30
N PRO A 340 20.75 -6.39 13.89
CA PRO A 340 20.91 -6.37 15.32
C PRO A 340 19.62 -5.84 15.97
N LYS A 341 19.34 -6.31 17.18
CA LYS A 341 18.15 -5.92 17.94
C LYS A 341 18.30 -4.54 18.56
N THR A 342 17.20 -3.84 18.74
CA THR A 342 17.12 -2.52 19.38
C THR A 342 15.84 -2.38 20.18
N SER A 343 15.77 -1.35 21.01
CA SER A 343 14.54 -0.90 21.65
C SER A 343 14.18 0.52 21.19
N LEU A 344 12.94 0.91 21.40
CA LEU A 344 12.45 2.27 21.22
C LEU A 344 11.86 2.76 22.54
N ASP A 345 12.07 4.03 22.83
CA ASP A 345 11.36 4.72 23.89
C ASP A 345 10.06 5.29 23.36
N VAL A 346 8.99 5.22 24.16
CA VAL A 346 7.63 5.62 23.75
C VAL A 346 6.98 6.40 24.87
N ASP A 347 6.80 7.69 24.62
CA ASP A 347 6.07 8.60 25.48
C ASP A 347 4.71 8.92 24.85
N ALA A 348 3.63 8.80 25.62
CA ALA A 348 2.28 9.06 25.14
C ALA A 348 1.54 10.02 26.06
N GLU A 349 1.02 11.09 25.46
CA GLU A 349 0.21 12.10 26.14
C GLU A 349 -1.22 12.02 25.61
N MET A 350 -2.18 11.79 26.51
CA MET A 350 -3.59 11.74 26.17
C MET A 350 -4.25 13.12 26.33
N SER A 351 -5.09 13.47 25.36
CA SER A 351 -5.96 14.63 25.40
C SER A 351 -7.40 14.21 25.08
N ALA A 352 -8.36 14.75 25.83
CA ALA A 352 -9.77 14.50 25.56
C ALA A 352 -10.28 15.41 24.44
N GLY A 353 -10.76 14.81 23.34
CA GLY A 353 -11.64 15.48 22.39
C GLY A 353 -13.10 15.39 22.83
N GLU A 354 -13.99 16.10 22.13
CA GLU A 354 -15.43 16.07 22.46
C GLU A 354 -16.08 14.68 22.26
N HIS A 355 -15.61 13.90 21.28
CA HIS A 355 -16.19 12.62 20.88
C HIS A 355 -15.18 11.47 20.90
N ASP A 356 -13.97 11.75 20.44
CA ASP A 356 -12.85 10.81 20.41
C ASP A 356 -11.82 11.16 21.48
N ILE A 357 -11.05 10.17 21.90
CA ILE A 357 -9.80 10.38 22.63
C ILE A 357 -8.70 10.57 21.60
N GLU A 358 -7.85 11.57 21.82
CA GLU A 358 -6.64 11.78 21.03
C GLU A 358 -5.42 11.51 21.90
N MET A 359 -4.42 10.84 21.34
CA MET A 359 -3.11 10.67 21.96
C MET A 359 -2.02 11.17 21.03
N SER A 360 -1.09 11.91 21.61
CA SER A 360 0.15 12.32 21.01
C SER A 360 1.24 11.37 21.48
N VAL A 361 1.85 10.61 20.56
CA VAL A 361 2.86 9.60 20.86
C VAL A 361 4.19 10.04 20.28
N GLU A 362 5.19 10.23 21.12
CA GLU A 362 6.57 10.49 20.75
C GLU A 362 7.38 9.20 20.88
N ILE A 363 8.07 8.81 19.81
CA ILE A 363 8.86 7.60 19.74
C ILE A 363 10.29 8.00 19.46
N THR A 364 11.23 7.51 20.27
CA THR A 364 12.65 7.84 20.13
C THR A 364 13.52 6.59 20.03
N ASN A 365 14.40 6.57 19.04
CA ASN A 365 15.45 5.57 18.92
C ASN A 365 16.75 6.10 19.52
N HIS A 366 17.03 5.75 20.77
CA HIS A 366 18.27 6.13 21.46
C HIS A 366 19.49 5.29 21.07
N SER A 367 19.31 4.25 20.26
CA SER A 367 20.38 3.34 19.90
C SER A 367 21.13 3.78 18.64
N GLU A 368 22.27 3.13 18.38
CA GLU A 368 23.01 3.22 17.12
C GLU A 368 22.47 2.27 16.04
N ILE A 369 21.34 1.60 16.31
CA ILE A 369 20.74 0.57 15.47
C ILE A 369 19.42 1.09 14.90
N LEU A 370 19.26 1.00 13.58
CA LEU A 370 18.02 1.32 12.90
C LEU A 370 16.89 0.40 13.39
N ALA A 371 15.82 0.98 13.91
CA ALA A 371 14.59 0.26 14.27
C ALA A 371 13.70 0.15 13.03
N PHE A 372 13.63 -1.04 12.43
CA PHE A 372 12.98 -1.25 11.15
C PHE A 372 11.51 -1.67 11.33
N PHE A 373 10.63 -0.95 10.64
CA PHE A 373 9.22 -1.30 10.42
C PHE A 373 8.44 -1.58 11.72
N ASN A 374 8.22 -0.54 12.52
CA ASN A 374 7.61 -0.62 13.85
C ASN A 374 6.12 -0.26 13.81
N GLU A 375 5.30 -1.18 14.29
CA GLU A 375 3.85 -1.09 14.45
C GLU A 375 3.48 -0.59 15.85
N PHE A 376 2.61 0.42 15.90
CA PHE A 376 2.02 0.95 17.13
C PHE A 376 0.56 0.50 17.26
N ILE A 377 0.20 0.08 18.46
CA ILE A 377 -1.11 -0.47 18.76
C ILE A 377 -1.62 0.16 20.05
N VAL A 378 -2.85 0.68 20.04
CA VAL A 378 -3.52 1.09 21.26
C VAL A 378 -4.18 -0.14 21.88
N ILE A 379 -3.80 -0.47 23.12
CA ILE A 379 -4.35 -1.59 23.88
C ILE A 379 -5.17 -1.05 25.05
N ASP A 380 -6.36 -1.62 25.26
CA ASP A 380 -7.12 -1.47 26.50
C ASP A 380 -6.63 -2.53 27.51
N PRO A 381 -5.94 -2.13 28.59
CA PRO A 381 -5.39 -3.08 29.57
C PRO A 381 -6.46 -3.85 30.33
N SER A 382 -7.70 -3.36 30.35
CA SER A 382 -8.79 -4.02 31.08
C SER A 382 -9.34 -5.26 30.36
N SER A 383 -9.21 -5.29 29.04
CA SER A 383 -9.65 -6.40 28.19
C SER A 383 -8.50 -7.15 27.53
N ASP A 384 -7.28 -6.59 27.57
CA ASP A 384 -6.11 -7.05 26.80
C ASP A 384 -6.44 -7.13 25.29
N THR A 385 -7.22 -6.15 24.81
CA THR A 385 -7.64 -6.09 23.41
C THR A 385 -7.22 -4.78 22.75
N HIS A 386 -7.07 -4.86 21.43
CA HIS A 386 -6.77 -3.71 20.60
C HIS A 386 -7.98 -2.80 20.50
N VAL A 387 -7.74 -1.50 20.71
CA VAL A 387 -8.76 -0.47 20.58
C VAL A 387 -8.98 -0.20 19.10
N LEU A 388 -10.18 -0.52 18.59
CA LEU A 388 -10.54 -0.32 17.19
C LEU A 388 -11.90 0.38 17.05
N PRO A 389 -12.08 1.25 16.04
CA PRO A 389 -11.05 1.74 15.12
C PRO A 389 -10.04 2.66 15.81
N SER A 390 -8.77 2.56 15.41
CA SER A 390 -7.69 3.47 15.83
C SER A 390 -7.09 4.18 14.61
N ASN A 391 -7.23 5.50 14.55
CA ASN A 391 -6.81 6.33 13.42
C ASN A 391 -5.44 6.95 13.68
N TRP A 392 -4.38 6.24 13.29
CA TRP A 392 -3.01 6.73 13.42
C TRP A 392 -2.65 7.70 12.28
N SER A 393 -1.93 8.79 12.61
CA SER A 393 -1.37 9.72 11.63
C SER A 393 -0.30 9.06 10.76
N ASP A 394 0.51 8.16 11.35
CA ASP A 394 1.47 7.29 10.67
C ASP A 394 1.69 6.02 11.51
N ASN A 395 2.08 4.91 10.86
CA ASN A 395 2.34 3.63 11.51
C ASN A 395 3.22 2.75 10.60
N TYR A 396 3.73 1.61 11.10
CA TYR A 396 4.74 0.79 10.42
C TYR A 396 5.98 1.62 10.03
N ILE A 397 6.45 2.45 10.96
CA ILE A 397 7.51 3.43 10.70
C ILE A 397 8.89 2.85 10.99
N SER A 398 9.92 3.31 10.27
CA SER A 398 11.31 3.02 10.63
C SER A 398 11.95 4.28 11.24
N LEU A 399 12.77 4.09 12.27
CA LEU A 399 13.53 5.17 12.91
C LEU A 399 15.03 4.92 12.78
N LEU A 400 15.72 5.91 12.24
CA LEU A 400 17.19 5.92 12.19
C LEU A 400 17.80 6.05 13.60
N PRO A 401 19.09 5.72 13.77
CA PRO A 401 19.82 6.02 14.99
C PRO A 401 19.65 7.48 15.44
N GLY A 402 19.25 7.68 16.70
CA GLY A 402 19.01 9.01 17.28
C GLY A 402 17.76 9.74 16.78
N GLU A 403 16.92 9.13 15.93
CA GLU A 403 15.70 9.77 15.42
C GLU A 403 14.57 9.72 16.45
N SER A 404 13.84 10.83 16.58
CA SER A 404 12.55 10.90 17.25
C SER A 404 11.43 11.18 16.25
N ARG A 405 10.26 10.60 16.47
CA ARG A 405 9.07 10.87 15.67
C ARG A 405 7.84 11.02 16.52
N LYS A 406 7.06 12.05 16.22
CA LYS A 406 5.75 12.30 16.82
C LYS A 406 4.64 11.82 15.89
N VAL A 407 3.77 10.94 16.37
CA VAL A 407 2.55 10.50 15.69
C VAL A 407 1.34 10.77 16.57
N ARG A 408 0.16 10.86 15.96
CA ARG A 408 -1.12 11.02 16.68
C ARG A 408 -1.99 9.80 16.42
N VAL A 409 -2.79 9.43 17.40
CA VAL A 409 -3.87 8.46 17.22
C VAL A 409 -5.16 9.00 17.80
N SER A 410 -6.27 8.80 17.09
CA SER A 410 -7.61 9.02 17.65
C SER A 410 -8.42 7.74 17.65
N PHE A 411 -9.26 7.56 18.67
CA PHE A 411 -10.17 6.42 18.78
C PHE A 411 -11.41 6.80 19.59
N PRO A 412 -12.54 6.11 19.39
CA PRO A 412 -13.77 6.43 20.10
C PRO A 412 -13.64 6.21 21.61
N ARG A 413 -14.16 7.12 22.42
CA ARG A 413 -14.10 7.01 23.88
C ARG A 413 -14.73 5.73 24.43
N HIS A 414 -15.73 5.19 23.75
CA HIS A 414 -16.42 3.95 24.14
C HIS A 414 -15.62 2.68 23.82
N ALA A 415 -14.49 2.79 23.11
CA ALA A 415 -13.65 1.66 22.73
C ALA A 415 -12.61 1.28 23.81
N ILE A 416 -12.52 2.05 24.89
CA ILE A 416 -11.66 1.73 26.05
C ILE A 416 -12.49 1.53 27.32
N GLY A 417 -11.95 0.74 28.25
CA GLY A 417 -12.51 0.52 29.58
C GLY A 417 -12.29 1.70 30.53
N ARG A 418 -12.11 1.38 31.82
CA ARG A 418 -11.90 2.39 32.89
C ARG A 418 -10.43 2.71 33.16
N VAL A 419 -9.52 2.01 32.51
CA VAL A 419 -8.07 2.15 32.66
C VAL A 419 -7.54 2.90 31.44
N ASP A 420 -6.57 3.78 31.65
CA ASP A 420 -5.94 4.49 30.54
C ASP A 420 -5.28 3.48 29.58
N PRO A 421 -5.45 3.68 28.26
CA PRO A 421 -4.88 2.78 27.27
C PRO A 421 -3.36 2.88 27.24
N ILE A 422 -2.71 1.79 26.83
CA ILE A 422 -1.26 1.74 26.62
C ILE A 422 -0.93 1.65 25.14
N ILE A 423 0.26 2.12 24.77
CA ILE A 423 0.81 1.91 23.43
C ILE A 423 1.70 0.68 23.45
N ALA A 424 1.24 -0.38 22.80
CA ALA A 424 2.07 -1.55 22.51
C ALA A 424 2.84 -1.33 21.21
N LEU A 425 4.05 -1.87 21.18
CA LEU A 425 5.00 -1.76 20.09
C LEU A 425 5.36 -3.15 19.59
N ASN A 426 5.39 -3.32 18.27
CA ASN A 426 5.93 -4.51 17.62
C ASN A 426 6.81 -4.06 16.46
N GLY A 427 7.93 -4.72 16.19
CA GLY A 427 8.87 -4.26 15.18
C GLY A 427 9.80 -5.36 14.70
N TRP A 428 10.35 -5.20 13.50
CA TRP A 428 11.12 -6.26 12.85
C TRP A 428 12.33 -6.71 13.67
N ASN A 429 13.07 -5.74 14.21
CA ASN A 429 14.26 -5.96 15.02
C ASN A 429 14.14 -5.36 16.42
N LEU A 430 12.93 -5.32 16.98
CA LEU A 430 12.75 -4.96 18.38
C LEU A 430 12.99 -6.16 19.31
N ASP A 431 13.40 -5.85 20.54
CA ASP A 431 13.58 -6.80 21.66
C ASP A 431 12.27 -7.22 22.31
#